data_AF-A0A7X6P2A6-F1
#
_entry.id   AF-A0A7X6P2A6-F1
#
_cell.length_a   1.000
_cell.length_b   1.000
_cell.length_c   1.000
_cell.angle_alpha   90.00
_cell.angle_beta   90.00
_cell.angle_gamma   90.00
#
_symmetry.space_group_name_H-M   'P 1'
#
loop_
_entity.id
_entity.type
_entity.pdbx_description
1 polymer ?
#
loop_
_entity_poly.entity_id
_entity_poly.type
_entity_poly.pdbx_seq_one_letter_code
_entity_poly.pdbx_strand_id
1 'polypeptide(L)'
;MLRFCDKARGMVTPRRARRADSRLLRFARAVTYALLLALLVAPLARSAAAQTPEAAAVDLAEAAAIREAADERVLALTDELARVDAEAADSFAESEQLADELEGARADLRAAVVEAYVSDGIHDPLISYLLEPDAATASARRTYLQHRAGDRRDAAVRFESLKKGNDPRLVELVNRREALAARLASATDAAQQARANEADAERFVVQAKERADAERVAAERSEAERVASERAAAERAAEERAAVPDSKRVNPGGAPKVAPATPTTPTTPEPAPTPPRPAPIVPRDGLSAPLPILPEGGPTEEQWAALRDCESGNNYRIVSASGRYRGAYQFDVRTWETLGGVGDPAEALPIEQDARAKLLYFRRGTK
;
A
#
# COMPACT_ATOMS: atom_id res chain seq x y z
N MET A 1 -15.00 25.48 4.48
CA MET A 1 -13.52 25.33 4.34
C MET A 1 -13.26 23.86 3.96
N LEU A 2 -12.05 23.37 3.69
CA LEU A 2 -10.75 24.07 3.70
C LEU A 2 -10.49 24.96 2.46
N ARG A 3 -11.48 25.07 1.53
CA ARG A 3 -11.66 26.09 0.47
C ARG A 3 -10.49 27.10 0.36
N PHE A 4 -9.51 26.83 -0.50
CA PHE A 4 -8.59 27.78 -1.18
C PHE A 4 -7.77 26.88 -2.15
N CYS A 5 -7.96 26.93 -3.47
CA CYS A 5 -7.56 27.96 -4.45
C CYS A 5 -6.11 27.85 -4.96
N ASP A 6 -6.00 28.13 -6.26
CA ASP A 6 -4.88 28.47 -7.16
C ASP A 6 -3.55 29.06 -6.56
N LYS A 7 -2.38 29.10 -7.23
CA LYS A 7 -1.99 28.81 -8.65
C LYS A 7 -0.48 28.47 -8.80
N ALA A 8 -0.14 27.69 -9.83
CA ALA A 8 1.19 27.32 -10.40
C ALA A 8 2.23 28.47 -10.63
N ARG A 9 3.52 28.31 -11.05
CA ARG A 9 4.21 27.31 -11.94
C ARG A 9 5.76 27.54 -11.98
N GLY A 10 6.60 26.63 -12.52
CA GLY A 10 8.02 26.90 -12.90
C GLY A 10 8.86 25.68 -13.38
N MET A 11 9.68 25.81 -14.46
CA MET A 11 10.23 24.70 -15.31
C MET A 11 11.44 25.18 -16.19
N VAL A 12 12.39 24.41 -16.77
CA VAL A 12 12.86 22.99 -16.65
C VAL A 12 14.26 22.74 -17.32
N THR A 13 15.03 21.72 -16.86
CA THR A 13 16.25 20.98 -17.37
C THR A 13 17.30 21.53 -18.38
N PRO A 14 18.59 21.08 -18.29
CA PRO A 14 19.66 21.29 -19.30
C PRO A 14 19.81 20.17 -20.39
N ARG A 15 20.86 20.27 -21.23
CA ARG A 15 21.06 19.58 -22.54
C ARG A 15 21.65 18.15 -22.50
N ARG A 16 21.39 17.38 -23.58
CA ARG A 16 22.05 16.09 -23.93
C ARG A 16 23.47 16.25 -24.50
N ALA A 17 24.31 15.22 -24.32
CA ALA A 17 25.63 15.05 -24.96
C ALA A 17 25.57 14.26 -26.30
N ARG A 18 26.72 14.02 -26.94
CA ARG A 18 26.86 13.55 -28.35
C ARG A 18 27.12 12.03 -28.51
N ARG A 19 27.08 11.56 -29.76
CA ARG A 19 27.16 10.14 -30.19
C ARG A 19 28.60 9.63 -30.39
N ALA A 20 28.78 8.31 -30.32
CA ALA A 20 30.00 7.58 -30.71
C ALA A 20 29.77 6.61 -31.90
N ASP A 21 30.75 5.73 -32.19
CA ASP A 21 31.09 5.24 -33.55
C ASP A 21 30.15 4.34 -34.35
N SER A 22 30.12 4.62 -35.67
CA SER A 22 29.11 4.18 -36.65
C SER A 22 29.25 2.77 -37.24
N ARG A 23 30.21 1.95 -36.79
CA ARG A 23 30.41 0.56 -37.25
C ARG A 23 30.00 -0.48 -36.20
N LEU A 24 30.49 -0.35 -34.96
CA LEU A 24 29.92 -1.05 -33.81
C LEU A 24 28.41 -0.81 -33.72
N LEU A 25 27.96 0.42 -33.97
CA LEU A 25 26.54 0.77 -34.05
C LEU A 25 25.71 -0.01 -35.08
N ARG A 26 26.28 -0.77 -36.03
CA ARG A 26 25.49 -1.56 -37.00
C ARG A 26 25.19 -2.96 -36.47
N PHE A 27 26.20 -3.68 -35.97
CA PHE A 27 25.99 -4.95 -35.29
C PHE A 27 25.23 -4.75 -33.98
N ALA A 28 25.58 -3.73 -33.20
CA ALA A 28 24.81 -3.35 -32.02
C ALA A 28 23.36 -2.96 -32.37
N ARG A 29 23.10 -2.32 -33.53
CA ARG A 29 21.72 -2.09 -34.01
C ARG A 29 21.02 -3.35 -34.46
N ALA A 30 21.68 -4.30 -35.12
CA ALA A 30 21.03 -5.55 -35.52
C ALA A 30 20.62 -6.37 -34.28
N VAL A 31 21.52 -6.49 -33.31
CA VAL A 31 21.26 -7.17 -32.04
C VAL A 31 20.25 -6.41 -31.19
N THR A 32 20.32 -5.07 -31.08
CA THR A 32 19.27 -4.30 -30.39
C THR A 32 17.97 -4.23 -31.16
N TYR A 33 17.92 -4.33 -32.50
CA TYR A 33 16.65 -4.48 -33.22
C TYR A 33 16.03 -5.84 -32.93
N ALA A 34 16.80 -6.93 -32.88
CA ALA A 34 16.29 -8.24 -32.50
C ALA A 34 15.80 -8.28 -31.04
N LEU A 35 16.57 -7.70 -30.10
CA LEU A 35 16.17 -7.55 -28.70
C LEU A 35 14.99 -6.59 -28.53
N LEU A 36 14.91 -5.49 -29.28
CA LEU A 36 13.76 -4.59 -29.27
C LEU A 36 12.53 -5.23 -29.91
N LEU A 37 12.68 -6.08 -30.94
CA LEU A 37 11.56 -6.85 -31.48
C LEU A 37 11.06 -7.86 -30.45
N ALA A 38 11.95 -8.56 -29.76
CA ALA A 38 11.58 -9.45 -28.65
C ALA A 38 10.89 -8.66 -27.51
N LEU A 39 11.44 -7.51 -27.11
CA LEU A 39 10.88 -6.59 -26.12
C LEU A 39 9.63 -5.82 -26.59
N LEU A 40 9.24 -5.92 -27.87
CA LEU A 40 7.98 -5.39 -28.40
C LEU A 40 6.93 -6.50 -28.58
N VAL A 41 7.34 -7.68 -29.06
CA VAL A 41 6.43 -8.82 -29.29
C VAL A 41 6.07 -9.51 -27.97
N ALA A 42 6.99 -9.62 -27.01
CA ALA A 42 6.69 -10.21 -25.70
C ALA A 42 5.59 -9.44 -24.93
N PRO A 43 5.63 -8.10 -24.76
CA PRO A 43 4.54 -7.38 -24.11
C PRO A 43 3.27 -7.34 -24.94
N LEU A 44 3.32 -7.40 -26.29
CA LEU A 44 2.11 -7.50 -27.12
C LEU A 44 1.40 -8.86 -26.95
N ALA A 45 2.16 -9.96 -26.85
CA ALA A 45 1.61 -11.27 -26.52
C ALA A 45 1.08 -11.31 -25.08
N ARG A 46 1.81 -10.71 -24.12
CA ARG A 46 1.37 -10.61 -22.72
C ARG A 46 0.11 -9.76 -22.59
N SER A 47 -0.01 -8.63 -23.29
CA SER A 47 -1.18 -7.75 -23.23
C SER A 47 -2.41 -8.34 -23.91
N ALA A 48 -2.25 -9.22 -24.90
CA ALA A 48 -3.37 -9.98 -25.46
C ALA A 48 -3.84 -11.10 -24.50
N ALA A 49 -2.91 -11.80 -23.84
CA ALA A 49 -3.24 -12.85 -22.88
C ALA A 49 -3.84 -12.31 -21.57
N ALA A 50 -3.36 -11.17 -21.06
CA ALA A 50 -3.81 -10.51 -19.83
C ALA A 50 -5.18 -9.81 -19.94
N GLN A 51 -6.05 -10.26 -20.84
CA GLN A 51 -7.41 -9.75 -21.03
C GLN A 51 -8.48 -10.85 -21.03
N THR A 52 -8.11 -12.13 -20.86
CA THR A 52 -9.09 -13.21 -20.75
C THR A 52 -9.74 -13.25 -19.35
N PRO A 53 -11.00 -13.70 -19.22
CA PRO A 53 -11.63 -13.90 -17.91
C PRO A 53 -10.89 -14.89 -17.00
N GLU A 54 -10.13 -15.82 -17.59
CA GLU A 54 -9.33 -16.82 -16.87
C GLU A 54 -8.04 -16.20 -16.29
N ALA A 55 -7.30 -15.42 -17.09
CA ALA A 55 -6.11 -14.72 -16.61
C ALA A 55 -6.45 -13.75 -15.46
N ALA A 56 -7.49 -12.92 -15.65
CA ALA A 56 -7.94 -12.00 -14.62
C ALA A 56 -8.41 -12.72 -13.32
N ALA A 57 -8.94 -13.95 -13.43
CA ALA A 57 -9.33 -14.75 -12.26
C ALA A 57 -8.11 -15.31 -11.50
N VAL A 58 -7.00 -15.59 -12.19
CA VAL A 58 -5.72 -15.93 -11.55
C VAL A 58 -5.14 -14.70 -10.84
N ASP A 59 -5.14 -13.54 -11.50
CA ASP A 59 -4.67 -12.28 -10.92
C ASP A 59 -5.47 -11.89 -9.66
N LEU A 60 -6.79 -12.14 -9.65
CA LEU A 60 -7.65 -11.97 -8.48
C LEU A 60 -7.32 -12.97 -7.36
N ALA A 61 -7.05 -14.24 -7.68
CA ALA A 61 -6.66 -15.22 -6.67
C ALA A 61 -5.31 -14.88 -6.02
N GLU A 62 -4.35 -14.36 -6.78
CA GLU A 62 -3.08 -13.86 -6.24
C GLU A 62 -3.29 -12.63 -5.35
N ALA A 63 -4.09 -11.65 -5.80
CA ALA A 63 -4.39 -10.46 -5.00
C ALA A 63 -5.12 -10.78 -3.68
N ALA A 64 -6.08 -11.72 -3.72
CA ALA A 64 -6.81 -12.18 -2.53
C ALA A 64 -5.89 -12.89 -1.52
N ALA A 65 -4.96 -13.72 -1.98
CA ALA A 65 -3.98 -14.39 -1.13
C ALA A 65 -2.97 -13.38 -0.51
N ILE A 66 -2.55 -12.36 -1.26
CA ILE A 66 -1.72 -11.27 -0.73
C ILE A 66 -2.48 -10.49 0.34
N ARG A 67 -3.78 -10.24 0.16
CA ARG A 67 -4.64 -9.55 1.12
C ARG A 67 -4.86 -10.37 2.39
N GLU A 68 -5.11 -11.67 2.26
CA GLU A 68 -5.24 -12.59 3.40
C GLU A 68 -3.93 -12.66 4.22
N ALA A 69 -2.78 -12.84 3.58
CA ALA A 69 -1.49 -12.85 4.25
C ALA A 69 -1.14 -11.50 4.93
N ALA A 70 -1.62 -10.38 4.40
CA ALA A 70 -1.46 -9.07 5.02
C ALA A 70 -2.39 -8.88 6.23
N ASP A 71 -3.65 -9.35 6.15
CA ASP A 71 -4.59 -9.36 7.28
C ASP A 71 -4.08 -10.26 8.42
N GLU A 72 -3.60 -11.47 8.13
CA GLU A 72 -2.92 -12.35 9.11
C GLU A 72 -1.72 -11.64 9.76
N ARG A 73 -0.95 -10.88 8.98
CA ARG A 73 0.23 -10.18 9.49
C ARG A 73 -0.13 -9.04 10.45
N VAL A 74 -1.24 -8.35 10.23
CA VAL A 74 -1.81 -7.35 11.16
C VAL A 74 -2.28 -8.02 12.45
N LEU A 75 -2.98 -9.14 12.37
CA LEU A 75 -3.44 -9.89 13.55
C LEU A 75 -2.25 -10.37 14.39
N ALA A 76 -1.24 -11.00 13.76
CA ALA A 76 -0.05 -11.49 14.46
C ALA A 76 0.78 -10.37 15.13
N LEU A 77 0.78 -9.16 14.58
CA LEU A 77 1.44 -7.99 15.19
C LEU A 77 0.61 -7.35 16.30
N THR A 78 -0.71 -7.35 16.18
CA THR A 78 -1.63 -6.96 17.26
C THR A 78 -1.45 -7.88 18.47
N ASP A 79 -1.37 -9.18 18.23
CA ASP A 79 -1.11 -10.21 19.24
C ASP A 79 0.27 -10.08 19.91
N GLU A 80 1.32 -9.76 19.15
CA GLU A 80 2.66 -9.53 19.73
C GLU A 80 2.68 -8.24 20.57
N LEU A 81 2.03 -7.17 20.09
CA LEU A 81 1.93 -5.89 20.80
C LEU A 81 1.16 -6.03 22.11
N ALA A 82 -0.02 -6.66 22.09
CA ALA A 82 -0.83 -6.87 23.30
C ALA A 82 -0.10 -7.69 24.39
N ARG A 83 0.77 -8.63 24.00
CA ARG A 83 1.62 -9.38 24.94
C ARG A 83 2.74 -8.53 25.53
N VAL A 84 3.32 -7.61 24.76
CA VAL A 84 4.34 -6.67 25.25
C VAL A 84 3.72 -5.56 26.11
N ASP A 85 2.51 -5.10 25.80
CA ASP A 85 1.77 -4.17 26.66
C ASP A 85 1.38 -4.84 27.99
N ALA A 86 1.03 -6.12 27.98
CA ALA A 86 0.83 -6.91 29.20
C ALA A 86 2.14 -7.08 30.00
N GLU A 87 3.24 -7.50 29.37
CA GLU A 87 4.54 -7.61 30.05
C GLU A 87 5.02 -6.26 30.60
N ALA A 88 4.75 -5.15 29.90
CA ALA A 88 5.04 -3.81 30.39
C ALA A 88 4.17 -3.44 31.60
N ALA A 89 2.87 -3.72 31.58
CA ALA A 89 1.97 -3.49 32.71
C ALA A 89 2.39 -4.31 33.95
N ASP A 90 2.69 -5.59 33.77
CA ASP A 90 3.21 -6.47 34.82
C ASP A 90 4.57 -5.94 35.33
N SER A 91 5.47 -5.50 34.44
CA SER A 91 6.77 -4.91 34.82
C SER A 91 6.64 -3.56 35.55
N PHE A 92 5.58 -2.78 35.31
CA PHE A 92 5.29 -1.57 36.08
C PHE A 92 4.71 -1.90 37.47
N ALA A 93 3.91 -2.96 37.60
CA ALA A 93 3.46 -3.46 38.91
C ALA A 93 4.62 -4.09 39.71
N GLU A 94 5.53 -4.82 39.06
CA GLU A 94 6.81 -5.24 39.62
C GLU A 94 7.65 -4.01 40.02
N SER A 95 7.68 -2.94 39.21
CA SER A 95 8.40 -1.70 39.54
C SER A 95 7.86 -0.99 40.78
N GLU A 96 6.55 -1.02 41.03
CA GLU A 96 5.93 -0.45 42.23
C GLU A 96 6.33 -1.25 43.48
N GLN A 97 6.26 -2.58 43.41
CA GLN A 97 6.74 -3.47 44.48
C GLN A 97 8.27 -3.35 44.70
N LEU A 98 9.04 -3.18 43.63
CA LEU A 98 10.49 -2.93 43.67
C LEU A 98 10.82 -1.55 44.23
N ALA A 99 9.94 -0.55 44.08
CA ALA A 99 10.09 0.76 44.71
C ALA A 99 9.91 0.66 46.24
N ASP A 100 8.88 -0.06 46.70
CA ASP A 100 8.69 -0.37 48.13
C ASP A 100 9.87 -1.19 48.70
N GLU A 101 10.37 -2.19 47.96
CA GLU A 101 11.59 -2.93 48.34
C GLU A 101 12.84 -2.03 48.35
N LEU A 102 12.96 -1.07 47.44
CA LEU A 102 14.08 -0.11 47.41
C LEU A 102 13.99 0.91 48.55
N GLU A 103 12.80 1.38 48.91
CA GLU A 103 12.56 2.21 50.09
C GLU A 103 12.91 1.44 51.37
N GLY A 104 12.47 0.18 51.48
CA GLY A 104 12.80 -0.74 52.57
C GLY A 104 14.30 -1.02 52.68
N ALA A 105 14.95 -1.50 51.61
CA ALA A 105 16.39 -1.75 51.59
C ALA A 105 17.22 -0.49 51.84
N ARG A 106 16.71 0.70 51.47
CA ARG A 106 17.33 1.99 51.78
C ARG A 106 17.07 2.42 53.23
N ALA A 107 15.97 2.02 53.86
CA ALA A 107 15.75 2.17 55.29
C ALA A 107 16.69 1.24 56.09
N ASP A 108 16.83 -0.02 55.68
CA ASP A 108 17.79 -0.97 56.27
C ASP A 108 19.23 -0.48 56.15
N LEU A 109 19.64 0.00 54.97
CA LEU A 109 20.97 0.56 54.74
C LEU A 109 21.21 1.83 55.59
N ARG A 110 20.20 2.71 55.73
CA ARG A 110 20.27 3.86 56.65
C ARG A 110 20.39 3.38 58.10
N ALA A 111 19.59 2.43 58.55
CA ALA A 111 19.61 1.90 59.90
C ALA A 111 20.97 1.27 60.24
N ALA A 112 21.53 0.45 59.34
CA ALA A 112 22.82 -0.18 59.55
C ALA A 112 24.02 0.80 59.47
N VAL A 113 23.89 1.93 58.77
CA VAL A 113 24.86 3.04 58.81
C VAL A 113 24.73 3.87 60.08
N VAL A 114 23.49 4.18 60.51
CA VAL A 114 23.22 4.90 61.77
C VAL A 114 23.65 4.08 62.97
N GLU A 115 23.36 2.78 63.03
CA GLU A 115 23.82 1.92 64.13
C GLU A 115 25.34 1.78 64.14
N ALA A 116 26.01 1.75 62.98
CA ALA A 116 27.46 1.78 62.90
C ALA A 116 28.06 3.11 63.44
N TYR A 117 27.36 4.24 63.26
CA TYR A 117 27.78 5.55 63.78
C TYR A 117 27.47 5.73 65.27
N VAL A 118 26.31 5.25 65.74
CA VAL A 118 25.88 5.33 67.14
C VAL A 118 26.63 4.32 68.02
N SER A 119 27.01 3.15 67.50
CA SER A 119 27.88 2.19 68.20
C SER A 119 29.32 2.68 68.35
N ASP A 120 29.74 3.64 67.52
CA ASP A 120 31.00 4.40 67.64
C ASP A 120 30.84 5.62 68.58
N GLY A 121 29.61 5.86 69.08
CA GLY A 121 29.13 7.13 69.66
C GLY A 121 28.48 7.03 71.04
N ILE A 122 29.17 6.39 72.01
CA ILE A 122 28.99 6.61 73.46
C ILE A 122 27.57 6.33 74.04
N HIS A 123 27.03 5.12 73.85
CA HIS A 123 26.04 4.54 74.78
C HIS A 123 26.29 3.04 74.95
N ASP A 124 26.69 2.63 76.15
CA ASP A 124 27.78 1.67 76.21
C ASP A 124 27.57 0.42 77.11
N PRO A 125 26.78 -0.57 76.65
CA PRO A 125 26.91 -1.96 77.12
C PRO A 125 28.12 -2.66 76.48
N LEU A 126 28.76 -2.04 75.47
CA LEU A 126 29.95 -2.55 74.82
C LEU A 126 31.13 -2.53 75.79
N ILE A 127 31.37 -1.48 76.58
CA ILE A 127 32.51 -1.40 77.52
C ILE A 127 32.54 -2.60 78.47
N SER A 128 31.37 -3.01 78.97
CA SER A 128 31.21 -4.22 79.80
C SER A 128 31.64 -5.48 79.06
N TYR A 129 31.23 -5.62 77.79
CA TYR A 129 31.59 -6.75 76.92
C TYR A 129 33.02 -6.66 76.32
N LEU A 130 33.63 -5.47 76.34
CA LEU A 130 34.97 -5.19 75.81
C LEU A 130 36.07 -5.41 76.86
N LEU A 131 35.73 -5.33 78.16
CA LEU A 131 36.66 -5.48 79.29
C LEU A 131 36.88 -6.92 79.74
N GLU A 132 35.99 -7.86 79.39
CA GLU A 132 36.15 -9.29 79.71
C GLU A 132 37.34 -9.90 78.91
N PRO A 133 38.34 -10.55 79.57
CA PRO A 133 39.64 -10.82 78.94
C PRO A 133 39.78 -12.17 78.21
N ASP A 134 38.71 -12.98 78.11
CA ASP A 134 38.83 -14.37 77.63
C ASP A 134 38.84 -14.53 76.09
N ALA A 135 39.44 -15.64 75.62
CA ALA A 135 39.63 -15.89 74.20
C ALA A 135 38.35 -16.31 73.46
N ALA A 136 37.34 -16.83 74.17
CA ALA A 136 36.05 -17.19 73.60
C ALA A 136 35.24 -15.93 73.27
N THR A 137 35.25 -14.97 74.18
CA THR A 137 34.67 -13.62 74.04
C THR A 137 35.40 -12.84 72.96
N ALA A 138 36.73 -12.93 72.86
CA ALA A 138 37.50 -12.35 71.76
C ALA A 138 37.16 -12.98 70.38
N SER A 139 36.88 -14.29 70.34
CA SER A 139 36.40 -14.97 69.13
C SER A 139 34.98 -14.52 68.76
N ALA A 140 34.06 -14.48 69.73
CA ALA A 140 32.70 -13.99 69.55
C ALA A 140 32.65 -12.53 69.07
N ARG A 141 33.48 -11.65 69.65
CA ARG A 141 33.78 -10.28 69.16
C ARG A 141 34.04 -10.27 67.66
N ARG A 142 34.95 -11.13 67.20
CA ARG A 142 35.39 -11.18 65.79
C ARG A 142 34.27 -11.67 64.89
N THR A 143 33.59 -12.76 65.27
CA THR A 143 32.45 -13.32 64.54
C THR A 143 31.30 -12.31 64.45
N TYR A 144 30.95 -11.62 65.55
CA TYR A 144 29.89 -10.61 65.58
C TYR A 144 30.19 -9.41 64.67
N LEU A 145 31.41 -8.87 64.75
CA LEU A 145 31.85 -7.77 63.89
C LEU A 145 31.98 -8.19 62.42
N GLN A 146 32.32 -9.45 62.14
CA GLN A 146 32.35 -10.01 60.79
C GLN A 146 30.93 -10.24 60.23
N HIS A 147 29.99 -10.76 61.02
CA HIS A 147 28.59 -10.94 60.63
C HIS A 147 27.97 -9.58 60.28
N ARG A 148 28.06 -8.60 61.19
CA ARG A 148 27.62 -7.21 60.95
C ARG A 148 28.42 -6.46 59.87
N ALA A 149 29.50 -7.02 59.33
CA ALA A 149 30.17 -6.52 58.13
C ALA A 149 29.70 -7.23 56.85
N GLY A 150 29.22 -8.47 56.95
CA GLY A 150 28.44 -9.17 55.92
C GLY A 150 27.09 -8.50 55.71
N ASP A 151 26.26 -8.43 56.75
CA ASP A 151 24.88 -7.90 56.70
C ASP A 151 24.78 -6.53 55.97
N ARG A 152 25.74 -5.63 56.26
CA ARG A 152 25.85 -4.30 55.61
C ARG A 152 26.27 -4.35 54.14
N ARG A 153 27.13 -5.30 53.76
CA ARG A 153 27.51 -5.52 52.35
C ARG A 153 26.34 -6.13 51.59
N ASP A 154 25.64 -7.09 52.18
CA ASP A 154 24.55 -7.81 51.55
C ASP A 154 23.35 -6.88 51.30
N ALA A 155 23.03 -5.98 52.26
CA ALA A 155 22.07 -4.90 52.06
C ALA A 155 22.46 -3.93 50.92
N ALA A 156 23.74 -3.52 50.85
CA ALA A 156 24.22 -2.64 49.79
C ALA A 156 24.26 -3.32 48.40
N VAL A 157 24.57 -4.62 48.35
CA VAL A 157 24.52 -5.44 47.13
C VAL A 157 23.07 -5.62 46.66
N ARG A 158 22.12 -5.90 47.57
CA ARG A 158 20.68 -5.96 47.23
C ARG A 158 20.22 -4.63 46.63
N PHE A 159 20.50 -3.50 47.29
CA PHE A 159 20.09 -2.18 46.82
C PHE A 159 20.61 -1.84 45.40
N GLU A 160 21.91 -2.05 45.13
CA GLU A 160 22.46 -1.83 43.78
C GLU A 160 22.00 -2.84 42.74
N SER A 161 21.60 -4.05 43.15
CA SER A 161 21.04 -5.09 42.25
C SER A 161 19.63 -4.70 41.79
N LEU A 162 18.73 -4.37 42.73
CA LEU A 162 17.35 -3.97 42.45
C LEU A 162 17.31 -2.76 41.50
N LYS A 163 18.10 -1.72 41.80
CA LYS A 163 18.20 -0.51 40.98
C LYS A 163 18.67 -0.79 39.54
N LYS A 164 19.59 -1.74 39.34
CA LYS A 164 20.15 -2.06 38.01
C LYS A 164 19.26 -2.95 37.15
N GLY A 165 18.34 -3.71 37.75
CA GLY A 165 17.39 -4.53 37.00
C GLY A 165 16.26 -3.72 36.35
N ASN A 166 15.78 -2.69 37.05
CA ASN A 166 14.53 -2.01 36.70
C ASN A 166 14.67 -1.06 35.49
N ASP A 167 15.59 -0.09 35.56
CA ASP A 167 15.81 0.93 34.54
C ASP A 167 15.98 0.36 33.11
N PRO A 168 16.85 -0.64 32.84
CA PRO A 168 17.05 -1.13 31.48
C PRO A 168 15.88 -1.98 30.96
N ARG A 169 15.20 -2.78 31.81
CA ARG A 169 14.10 -3.65 31.35
C ARG A 169 12.89 -2.84 30.91
N LEU A 170 12.52 -1.80 31.67
CA LEU A 170 11.44 -0.89 31.26
C LEU A 170 11.76 -0.16 29.95
N VAL A 171 13.00 0.32 29.79
CA VAL A 171 13.45 0.97 28.54
C VAL A 171 13.43 -0.01 27.36
N GLU A 172 13.84 -1.26 27.55
CA GLU A 172 13.76 -2.30 26.50
C GLU A 172 12.31 -2.59 26.10
N LEU A 173 11.40 -2.74 27.07
CA LEU A 173 9.97 -2.98 26.80
C LEU A 173 9.29 -1.81 26.09
N VAL A 174 9.56 -0.56 26.50
CA VAL A 174 9.04 0.64 25.81
C VAL A 174 9.55 0.71 24.37
N ASN A 175 10.85 0.53 24.15
CA ASN A 175 11.43 0.50 22.79
C ASN A 175 10.85 -0.64 21.94
N ARG A 176 10.65 -1.83 22.52
CA ARG A 176 10.05 -2.99 21.82
C ARG A 176 8.59 -2.72 21.45
N ARG A 177 7.81 -2.14 22.36
CA ARG A 177 6.41 -1.73 22.11
C ARG A 177 6.33 -0.71 20.97
N GLU A 178 7.19 0.30 20.98
CA GLU A 178 7.21 1.34 19.94
C GLU A 178 7.63 0.79 18.57
N ALA A 179 8.64 -0.09 18.54
CA ALA A 179 9.01 -0.83 17.34
C ALA A 179 7.88 -1.75 16.84
N LEU A 180 7.09 -2.35 17.74
CA LEU A 180 5.92 -3.15 17.38
C LEU A 180 4.76 -2.32 16.84
N ALA A 181 4.45 -1.19 17.47
CA ALA A 181 3.43 -0.25 17.01
C ALA A 181 3.75 0.30 15.61
N ALA A 182 5.02 0.64 15.34
CA ALA A 182 5.47 1.05 14.01
C ALA A 182 5.35 -0.08 12.97
N ARG A 183 5.71 -1.32 13.33
CA ARG A 183 5.53 -2.51 12.47
C ARG A 183 4.04 -2.78 12.19
N LEU A 184 3.18 -2.62 13.19
CA LEU A 184 1.73 -2.81 13.08
C LEU A 184 1.11 -1.75 12.15
N ALA A 185 1.43 -0.47 12.32
CA ALA A 185 0.96 0.59 11.43
C ALA A 185 1.37 0.34 9.96
N SER A 186 2.61 -0.08 9.73
CA SER A 186 3.08 -0.46 8.39
C SER A 186 2.39 -1.70 7.82
N ALA A 187 2.00 -2.67 8.66
CA ALA A 187 1.20 -3.81 8.24
C ALA A 187 -0.25 -3.43 7.91
N THR A 188 -0.85 -2.52 8.67
CA THR A 188 -2.21 -2.00 8.42
C THR A 188 -2.29 -1.23 7.09
N ASP A 189 -1.31 -0.39 6.78
CA ASP A 189 -1.20 0.30 5.48
C ASP A 189 -1.03 -0.73 4.34
N ALA A 190 -0.15 -1.73 4.50
CA ALA A 190 0.04 -2.80 3.52
C ALA A 190 -1.23 -3.64 3.28
N ALA A 191 -1.98 -4.00 4.33
CA ALA A 191 -3.24 -4.71 4.22
C ALA A 191 -4.31 -3.87 3.51
N GLN A 192 -4.36 -2.56 3.77
CA GLN A 192 -5.27 -1.66 3.07
C GLN A 192 -4.93 -1.52 1.58
N GLN A 193 -3.65 -1.45 1.23
CA GLN A 193 -3.20 -1.49 -0.17
C GLN A 193 -3.57 -2.82 -0.84
N ALA A 194 -3.41 -3.96 -0.15
CA ALA A 194 -3.76 -5.27 -0.69
C ALA A 194 -5.26 -5.39 -0.99
N ARG A 195 -6.14 -4.92 -0.09
CA ARG A 195 -7.60 -4.82 -0.34
C ARG A 195 -7.93 -3.93 -1.54
N ALA A 196 -7.20 -2.83 -1.72
CA ALA A 196 -7.39 -1.94 -2.87
C ALA A 196 -7.00 -2.60 -4.21
N ASN A 197 -5.96 -3.45 -4.19
CA ASN A 197 -5.49 -4.23 -5.33
C ASN A 197 -6.43 -5.42 -5.64
N GLU A 198 -6.92 -6.13 -4.62
CA GLU A 198 -7.94 -7.19 -4.73
C GLU A 198 -9.21 -6.65 -5.39
N ALA A 199 -9.73 -5.53 -4.90
CA ALA A 199 -10.89 -4.87 -5.49
C ALA A 199 -10.62 -4.35 -6.93
N ASP A 200 -9.37 -4.04 -7.29
CA ASP A 200 -8.99 -3.76 -8.68
C ASP A 200 -9.07 -5.03 -9.55
N ALA A 201 -8.55 -6.17 -9.05
CA ALA A 201 -8.62 -7.45 -9.73
C ALA A 201 -10.07 -7.94 -9.94
N GLU A 202 -10.97 -7.74 -8.95
CA GLU A 202 -12.40 -7.98 -9.13
C GLU A 202 -12.99 -7.19 -10.31
N ARG A 203 -12.65 -5.89 -10.39
CA ARG A 203 -13.07 -5.01 -11.49
C ARG A 203 -12.51 -5.47 -12.84
N PHE A 204 -11.28 -5.96 -12.89
CA PHE A 204 -10.70 -6.57 -14.09
C PHE A 204 -11.42 -7.86 -14.50
N VAL A 205 -11.77 -8.75 -13.56
CA VAL A 205 -12.55 -9.97 -13.84
C VAL A 205 -13.92 -9.66 -14.43
N VAL A 206 -14.64 -8.67 -13.87
CA VAL A 206 -15.93 -8.22 -14.42
C VAL A 206 -15.74 -7.68 -15.84
N GLN A 207 -14.81 -6.77 -16.05
CA GLN A 207 -14.62 -6.15 -17.36
C GLN A 207 -14.07 -7.13 -18.42
N ALA A 208 -13.28 -8.14 -18.03
CA ALA A 208 -12.84 -9.20 -18.94
C ALA A 208 -14.03 -10.07 -19.42
N LYS A 209 -14.98 -10.38 -18.53
CA LYS A 209 -16.22 -11.07 -18.88
C LYS A 209 -17.09 -10.23 -19.83
N GLU A 210 -17.30 -8.95 -19.52
CA GLU A 210 -18.04 -8.03 -20.39
C GLU A 210 -17.42 -7.91 -21.80
N ARG A 211 -16.08 -7.88 -21.90
CA ARG A 211 -15.37 -7.88 -23.19
C ARG A 211 -15.60 -9.19 -23.96
N ALA A 212 -15.41 -10.34 -23.31
CA ALA A 212 -15.60 -11.65 -23.93
C ALA A 212 -17.06 -11.90 -24.38
N ASP A 213 -18.04 -11.41 -23.61
CA ASP A 213 -19.45 -11.45 -23.97
C ASP A 213 -19.76 -10.55 -25.19
N ALA A 214 -19.21 -9.32 -25.21
CA ALA A 214 -19.36 -8.41 -26.34
C ALA A 214 -18.68 -8.93 -27.62
N GLU A 215 -17.53 -9.58 -27.50
CA GLU A 215 -16.82 -10.23 -28.61
C GLU A 215 -17.60 -11.43 -29.17
N ARG A 216 -18.19 -12.26 -28.29
CA ARG A 216 -19.07 -13.37 -28.71
C ARG A 216 -20.28 -12.86 -29.48
N VAL A 217 -20.99 -11.84 -28.95
CA VAL A 217 -22.16 -11.24 -29.63
C VAL A 217 -21.76 -10.58 -30.96
N ALA A 218 -20.57 -10.00 -31.06
CA ALA A 218 -20.05 -9.46 -32.32
C ALA A 218 -19.73 -10.57 -33.35
N ALA A 219 -19.17 -11.70 -32.89
CA ALA A 219 -18.90 -12.87 -33.73
C ALA A 219 -20.20 -13.49 -34.27
N GLU A 220 -21.17 -13.79 -33.38
CA GLU A 220 -22.51 -14.28 -33.73
C GLU A 220 -23.20 -13.37 -34.76
N ARG A 221 -23.13 -12.06 -34.55
CA ARG A 221 -23.65 -11.07 -35.50
C ARG A 221 -22.92 -11.12 -36.85
N SER A 222 -21.59 -11.19 -36.86
CA SER A 222 -20.82 -11.26 -38.11
C SER A 222 -21.13 -12.53 -38.92
N GLU A 223 -21.40 -13.65 -38.24
CA GLU A 223 -21.84 -14.88 -38.91
C GLU A 223 -23.28 -14.76 -39.44
N ALA A 224 -24.19 -14.15 -38.69
CA ALA A 224 -25.55 -13.87 -39.18
C ALA A 224 -25.53 -12.95 -40.42
N GLU A 225 -24.68 -11.90 -40.42
CA GLU A 225 -24.48 -11.01 -41.57
C GLU A 225 -23.85 -11.76 -42.77
N ARG A 226 -22.88 -12.65 -42.53
CA ARG A 226 -22.31 -13.55 -43.57
C ARG A 226 -23.38 -14.45 -44.18
N VAL A 227 -24.13 -15.18 -43.36
CA VAL A 227 -25.19 -16.11 -43.79
C VAL A 227 -26.31 -15.37 -44.53
N ALA A 228 -26.67 -14.15 -44.12
CA ALA A 228 -27.61 -13.30 -44.85
C ALA A 228 -27.05 -12.89 -46.23
N SER A 229 -25.77 -12.53 -46.31
CA SER A 229 -25.11 -12.16 -47.57
C SER A 229 -25.03 -13.33 -48.57
N GLU A 230 -24.80 -14.55 -48.06
CA GLU A 230 -24.77 -15.79 -48.86
C GLU A 230 -26.16 -16.16 -49.40
N ARG A 231 -27.22 -16.02 -48.57
CA ARG A 231 -28.62 -16.20 -49.02
C ARG A 231 -28.99 -15.19 -50.10
N ALA A 232 -28.73 -13.89 -49.85
CA ALA A 232 -29.01 -12.83 -50.82
C ALA A 232 -28.15 -12.93 -52.10
N ALA A 233 -27.03 -13.67 -52.09
CA ALA A 233 -26.28 -14.00 -53.30
C ALA A 233 -26.90 -15.21 -54.04
N ALA A 234 -27.34 -16.24 -53.32
CA ALA A 234 -28.01 -17.41 -53.89
C ALA A 234 -29.37 -17.06 -54.52
N GLU A 235 -30.14 -16.16 -53.90
CA GLU A 235 -31.42 -15.65 -54.41
C GLU A 235 -31.23 -14.92 -55.75
N ARG A 236 -30.31 -13.95 -55.82
CA ARG A 236 -29.97 -13.25 -57.08
C ARG A 236 -29.45 -14.19 -58.16
N ALA A 237 -28.65 -15.21 -57.80
CA ALA A 237 -28.19 -16.22 -58.74
C ALA A 237 -29.30 -17.17 -59.23
N ALA A 238 -30.39 -17.33 -58.47
CA ALA A 238 -31.59 -18.04 -58.90
C ALA A 238 -32.47 -17.17 -59.81
N GLU A 239 -32.63 -15.88 -59.49
CA GLU A 239 -33.30 -14.89 -60.35
C GLU A 239 -32.61 -14.78 -61.71
N GLU A 240 -31.27 -14.65 -61.74
CA GLU A 240 -30.48 -14.58 -62.98
C GLU A 240 -30.68 -15.84 -63.84
N ARG A 241 -30.68 -17.04 -63.22
CA ARG A 241 -30.94 -18.31 -63.92
C ARG A 241 -32.37 -18.42 -64.46
N ALA A 242 -33.35 -17.88 -63.75
CA ALA A 242 -34.74 -17.84 -64.20
C ALA A 242 -34.99 -16.79 -65.30
N ALA A 243 -34.13 -15.76 -65.39
CA ALA A 243 -34.26 -14.66 -66.34
C ALA A 243 -33.68 -14.93 -67.74
N VAL A 244 -32.96 -16.06 -67.96
CA VAL A 244 -32.38 -16.41 -69.28
C VAL A 244 -33.46 -16.94 -70.23
N PRO A 245 -33.83 -16.24 -71.32
CA PRO A 245 -34.85 -16.70 -72.27
C PRO A 245 -34.18 -17.37 -73.49
N ASP A 246 -34.69 -18.53 -73.93
CA ASP A 246 -34.29 -19.09 -75.23
C ASP A 246 -34.86 -18.23 -76.37
N SER A 247 -34.02 -17.41 -76.99
CA SER A 247 -34.32 -16.82 -78.30
C SER A 247 -33.09 -16.37 -79.09
N LYS A 248 -32.99 -16.84 -80.33
CA LYS A 248 -32.32 -16.10 -81.42
C LYS A 248 -33.27 -14.99 -81.91
N ARG A 249 -32.80 -13.74 -82.08
CA ARG A 249 -32.96 -12.90 -83.31
C ARG A 249 -32.65 -11.40 -83.12
N VAL A 250 -31.47 -11.00 -83.61
CA VAL A 250 -31.19 -9.88 -84.56
C VAL A 250 -31.77 -8.46 -84.32
N ASN A 251 -30.82 -7.54 -84.12
CA ASN A 251 -30.72 -6.11 -84.48
C ASN A 251 -31.35 -4.96 -83.64
N PRO A 252 -30.71 -3.76 -83.67
CA PRO A 252 -31.04 -2.63 -82.80
C PRO A 252 -31.85 -1.51 -83.48
N GLY A 253 -32.49 -0.66 -82.67
CA GLY A 253 -33.02 0.64 -83.10
C GLY A 253 -33.87 1.31 -82.02
N GLY A 254 -33.72 2.63 -81.86
CA GLY A 254 -34.57 3.44 -80.98
C GLY A 254 -33.96 3.78 -79.61
N ALA A 255 -33.36 4.96 -79.50
CA ALA A 255 -32.97 5.56 -78.21
C ALA A 255 -34.02 6.59 -77.76
N PRO A 256 -34.54 6.51 -76.53
CA PRO A 256 -35.22 7.62 -75.86
C PRO A 256 -34.28 8.34 -74.88
N LYS A 257 -34.34 9.67 -74.90
CA LYS A 257 -33.56 10.56 -74.02
C LYS A 257 -34.21 10.64 -72.62
N VAL A 258 -33.51 10.22 -71.58
CA VAL A 258 -33.92 10.39 -70.17
C VAL A 258 -33.16 11.57 -69.54
N ALA A 259 -33.83 12.35 -68.70
CA ALA A 259 -33.25 13.51 -68.02
C ALA A 259 -32.40 13.10 -66.79
N PRO A 260 -31.37 13.86 -66.40
CA PRO A 260 -30.59 13.58 -65.20
C PRO A 260 -31.43 13.87 -63.94
N ALA A 261 -31.79 12.82 -63.21
CA ALA A 261 -32.34 12.95 -61.86
C ALA A 261 -31.20 13.27 -60.88
N THR A 262 -31.39 14.30 -60.05
CA THR A 262 -30.45 14.65 -58.97
C THR A 262 -30.44 13.56 -57.90
N PRO A 263 -29.27 13.10 -57.42
CA PRO A 263 -29.23 12.18 -56.29
C PRO A 263 -29.63 12.90 -55.00
N THR A 264 -30.84 12.65 -54.51
CA THR A 264 -31.25 13.03 -53.16
C THR A 264 -30.56 12.14 -52.14
N THR A 265 -29.63 12.71 -51.39
CA THR A 265 -28.96 12.04 -50.27
C THR A 265 -30.01 11.56 -49.26
N PRO A 266 -30.06 10.27 -48.88
CA PRO A 266 -30.86 9.84 -47.75
C PRO A 266 -30.23 10.41 -46.47
N THR A 267 -30.96 11.25 -45.75
CA THR A 267 -30.53 11.71 -44.42
C THR A 267 -30.60 10.53 -43.46
N THR A 268 -29.45 9.90 -43.22
CA THR A 268 -29.28 8.94 -42.12
C THR A 268 -29.71 9.61 -40.82
N PRO A 269 -30.69 9.08 -40.06
CA PRO A 269 -31.02 9.63 -38.76
C PRO A 269 -29.81 9.49 -37.83
N GLU A 270 -29.46 10.57 -37.14
CA GLU A 270 -28.39 10.58 -36.16
C GLU A 270 -28.70 9.53 -35.07
N PRO A 271 -27.83 8.54 -34.84
CA PRO A 271 -28.10 7.50 -33.85
C PRO A 271 -28.16 8.14 -32.46
N ALA A 272 -29.24 7.87 -31.73
CA ALA A 272 -29.40 8.34 -30.36
C ALA A 272 -28.17 7.98 -29.52
N PRO A 273 -27.71 8.87 -28.61
CA PRO A 273 -26.44 8.69 -27.92
C PRO A 273 -26.46 7.40 -27.10
N THR A 274 -25.70 6.40 -27.56
CA THR A 274 -25.39 5.18 -26.82
C THR A 274 -24.91 5.58 -25.42
N PRO A 275 -25.41 4.97 -24.33
CA PRO A 275 -24.87 5.24 -23.00
C PRO A 275 -23.35 5.06 -23.02
N PRO A 276 -22.57 5.97 -22.41
CA PRO A 276 -21.13 5.92 -22.50
C PRO A 276 -20.63 4.59 -21.93
N ARG A 277 -20.01 3.77 -22.78
CA ARG A 277 -19.36 2.52 -22.35
C ARG A 277 -18.41 2.88 -21.19
N PRO A 278 -18.48 2.18 -20.03
CA PRO A 278 -17.56 2.44 -18.93
C PRO A 278 -16.12 2.35 -19.46
N ALA A 279 -15.27 3.29 -19.03
CA ALA A 279 -13.91 3.40 -19.55
C ALA A 279 -13.14 2.08 -19.34
N PRO A 280 -12.25 1.70 -20.27
CA PRO A 280 -11.38 0.55 -20.05
C PRO A 280 -10.52 0.81 -18.83
N ILE A 281 -10.64 -0.05 -17.83
CA ILE A 281 -9.82 -0.05 -16.62
C ILE A 281 -8.42 -0.51 -17.06
N VAL A 282 -7.38 0.24 -16.68
CA VAL A 282 -6.00 -0.03 -17.13
C VAL A 282 -5.21 -0.76 -16.03
N PRO A 283 -4.52 -1.88 -16.33
CA PRO A 283 -3.59 -2.52 -15.40
C PRO A 283 -2.56 -1.53 -14.83
N ARG A 284 -2.29 -1.65 -13.54
CA ARG A 284 -1.44 -0.72 -12.78
C ARG A 284 -0.03 -1.28 -12.64
N ASP A 285 0.69 -1.37 -13.75
CA ASP A 285 1.97 -2.09 -13.89
C ASP A 285 3.13 -1.50 -13.06
N GLY A 286 2.95 -0.35 -12.40
CA GLY A 286 3.95 0.25 -11.54
C GLY A 286 3.62 1.69 -11.10
N LEU A 287 4.56 2.30 -10.36
CA LEU A 287 4.48 3.71 -9.97
C LEU A 287 4.61 4.62 -11.20
N SER A 288 3.67 5.55 -11.36
CA SER A 288 3.69 6.56 -12.44
C SER A 288 4.77 7.62 -12.20
N ALA A 289 5.10 7.88 -10.94
CA ALA A 289 6.23 8.69 -10.52
C ALA A 289 6.80 8.22 -9.16
N PRO A 290 8.06 8.53 -8.82
CA PRO A 290 8.66 8.18 -7.53
C PRO A 290 7.79 8.60 -6.35
N LEU A 291 7.75 7.79 -5.29
CA LEU A 291 7.06 8.15 -4.06
C LEU A 291 7.75 9.36 -3.39
N PRO A 292 6.99 10.32 -2.83
CA PRO A 292 7.57 11.41 -2.08
C PRO A 292 8.15 10.92 -0.75
N ILE A 293 9.23 11.55 -0.29
CA ILE A 293 9.69 11.43 1.09
C ILE A 293 8.66 12.14 1.98
N LEU A 294 8.14 11.43 2.97
CA LEU A 294 7.17 11.93 3.93
C LEU A 294 7.84 12.25 5.27
N PRO A 295 7.50 13.37 5.93
CA PRO A 295 7.75 13.55 7.35
C PRO A 295 7.07 12.47 8.20
N GLU A 296 7.58 12.26 9.41
CA GLU A 296 6.96 11.40 10.42
C GLU A 296 5.79 12.12 11.13
N GLY A 297 4.91 11.34 11.77
CA GLY A 297 3.70 11.84 12.43
C GLY A 297 2.54 12.10 11.46
N GLY A 298 1.60 12.96 11.87
CA GLY A 298 0.36 13.21 11.13
C GLY A 298 -0.81 12.29 11.56
N PRO A 299 -1.86 12.15 10.73
CA PRO A 299 -3.01 11.30 11.03
C PRO A 299 -2.65 9.81 11.00
N THR A 300 -3.35 9.01 11.79
CA THR A 300 -3.19 7.54 11.80
C THR A 300 -3.78 6.90 10.53
N GLU A 301 -3.43 5.64 10.23
CA GLU A 301 -3.92 4.99 9.02
C GLU A 301 -5.44 4.73 9.04
N GLU A 302 -6.05 4.62 10.22
CA GLU A 302 -7.49 4.56 10.41
C GLU A 302 -8.15 5.90 10.06
N GLN A 303 -7.50 7.02 10.39
CA GLN A 303 -7.94 8.37 10.01
C GLN A 303 -7.81 8.60 8.50
N TRP A 304 -6.73 8.08 7.88
CA TRP A 304 -6.59 8.07 6.42
C TRP A 304 -7.62 7.17 5.73
N ALA A 305 -7.96 6.02 6.31
CA ALA A 305 -9.03 5.15 5.82
C ALA A 305 -10.40 5.82 5.89
N ALA A 306 -10.74 6.45 7.02
CA ALA A 306 -11.98 7.21 7.17
C ALA A 306 -12.10 8.37 6.18
N LEU A 307 -10.98 9.05 5.85
CA LEU A 307 -10.97 10.07 4.80
C LEU A 307 -11.22 9.50 3.41
N ARG A 308 -10.54 8.40 3.03
CA ARG A 308 -10.76 7.71 1.75
C ARG A 308 -12.19 7.20 1.60
N ASP A 309 -12.78 6.69 2.68
CA ASP A 309 -14.17 6.23 2.70
C ASP A 309 -15.14 7.40 2.49
N CYS A 310 -14.96 8.51 3.22
CA CYS A 310 -15.77 9.71 3.06
C CYS A 310 -15.69 10.36 1.65
N GLU A 311 -14.50 10.38 1.04
CA GLU A 311 -14.28 11.02 -0.26
C GLU A 311 -14.62 10.11 -1.46
N SER A 312 -14.58 8.78 -1.31
CA SER A 312 -14.65 7.84 -2.43
C SER A 312 -15.33 6.48 -2.18
N GLY A 313 -15.71 6.14 -0.95
CA GLY A 313 -16.03 4.75 -0.57
C GLY A 313 -14.80 3.84 -0.70
N ASN A 314 -13.61 4.37 -0.36
CA ASN A 314 -12.31 3.72 -0.51
C ASN A 314 -11.97 3.28 -1.97
N ASN A 315 -12.62 3.88 -2.97
CA ASN A 315 -12.45 3.53 -4.38
C ASN A 315 -11.33 4.35 -5.04
N TYR A 316 -10.13 3.74 -5.08
CA TYR A 316 -8.94 4.29 -5.73
C TYR A 316 -9.05 4.52 -7.25
N ARG A 317 -10.14 4.11 -7.92
CA ARG A 317 -10.41 4.42 -9.34
C ARG A 317 -11.52 5.43 -9.56
N ILE A 318 -12.14 5.97 -8.51
CA ILE A 318 -13.32 6.80 -8.69
C ILE A 318 -13.00 8.04 -9.54
N VAL A 319 -13.91 8.38 -10.44
CA VAL A 319 -13.93 9.67 -11.12
C VAL A 319 -15.27 10.30 -10.77
N SER A 320 -15.21 11.46 -10.12
CA SER A 320 -16.41 12.23 -9.77
C SER A 320 -17.29 12.49 -11.00
N ALA A 321 -18.61 12.63 -10.82
CA ALA A 321 -19.56 12.88 -11.93
C ALA A 321 -19.23 14.12 -12.78
N SER A 322 -18.40 15.04 -12.27
CA SER A 322 -17.89 16.21 -12.98
C SER A 322 -16.67 15.96 -13.89
N GLY A 323 -16.08 14.76 -13.83
CA GLY A 323 -14.80 14.41 -14.45
C GLY A 323 -13.56 15.11 -13.86
N ARG A 324 -13.75 16.05 -12.92
CA ARG A 324 -12.68 16.94 -12.40
C ARG A 324 -11.83 16.30 -11.30
N TYR A 325 -12.48 15.61 -10.37
CA TYR A 325 -11.87 15.00 -9.19
C TYR A 325 -11.81 13.48 -9.35
N ARG A 326 -10.67 12.89 -8.94
CA ARG A 326 -10.24 11.52 -9.33
C ARG A 326 -9.44 10.82 -8.21
N GLY A 327 -9.55 9.50 -8.14
CA GLY A 327 -8.87 8.65 -7.14
C GLY A 327 -9.50 8.74 -5.74
N ALA A 328 -8.98 7.95 -4.79
CA ALA A 328 -9.57 7.78 -3.46
C ALA A 328 -9.63 9.08 -2.62
N TYR A 329 -8.82 10.07 -2.98
CA TYR A 329 -8.73 11.39 -2.35
C TYR A 329 -9.30 12.53 -3.21
N GLN A 330 -10.05 12.20 -4.27
CA GLN A 330 -10.71 13.18 -5.13
C GLN A 330 -9.74 14.29 -5.63
N PHE A 331 -8.54 13.90 -6.05
CA PHE A 331 -7.55 14.83 -6.60
C PHE A 331 -8.04 15.46 -7.90
N ASP A 332 -7.85 16.77 -8.05
CA ASP A 332 -7.75 17.35 -9.39
C ASP A 332 -6.34 17.08 -9.97
N VAL A 333 -6.28 16.79 -11.27
CA VAL A 333 -5.05 16.40 -11.99
C VAL A 333 -3.90 17.40 -11.79
N ARG A 334 -4.20 18.68 -11.55
CA ARG A 334 -3.18 19.72 -11.39
C ARG A 334 -2.67 19.82 -9.96
N THR A 335 -3.49 19.51 -8.95
CA THR A 335 -3.00 19.27 -7.58
C THR A 335 -2.10 18.01 -7.57
N TRP A 336 -2.47 16.96 -8.31
CA TRP A 336 -1.66 15.75 -8.50
C TRP A 336 -0.28 16.04 -9.10
N GLU A 337 -0.22 16.74 -10.25
CA GLU A 337 1.03 17.23 -10.86
C GLU A 337 1.89 18.04 -9.86
N THR A 338 1.25 18.91 -9.07
CA THR A 338 1.94 19.77 -8.07
C THR A 338 2.56 18.95 -6.92
N LEU A 339 2.03 17.75 -6.66
CA LEU A 339 2.55 16.78 -5.69
C LEU A 339 3.60 15.83 -6.32
N GLY A 340 3.97 16.05 -7.59
CA GLY A 340 4.91 15.20 -8.33
C GLY A 340 4.27 13.92 -8.88
N GLY A 341 2.93 13.86 -8.96
CA GLY A 341 2.22 12.82 -9.71
C GLY A 341 2.35 13.02 -11.21
N VAL A 342 2.21 11.92 -11.96
CA VAL A 342 2.16 11.87 -13.42
C VAL A 342 0.88 11.13 -13.83
N GLY A 343 0.33 11.45 -15.00
CA GLY A 343 -0.88 10.80 -15.51
C GLY A 343 -2.15 11.15 -14.74
N ASP A 344 -3.12 10.23 -14.75
CA ASP A 344 -4.41 10.38 -14.09
C ASP A 344 -4.35 9.85 -12.64
N PRO A 345 -4.80 10.61 -11.62
CA PRO A 345 -4.87 10.13 -10.25
C PRO A 345 -5.68 8.84 -10.08
N ALA A 346 -6.74 8.61 -10.87
CA ALA A 346 -7.57 7.41 -10.81
C ALA A 346 -6.89 6.18 -11.43
N GLU A 347 -5.84 6.34 -12.24
CA GLU A 347 -5.09 5.22 -12.81
C GLU A 347 -3.80 4.93 -12.02
N ALA A 348 -3.29 5.87 -11.22
CA ALA A 348 -2.14 5.66 -10.35
C ALA A 348 -2.38 4.64 -9.21
N LEU A 349 -1.33 3.94 -8.79
CA LEU A 349 -1.37 2.91 -7.72
C LEU A 349 -1.92 3.46 -6.39
N PRO A 350 -2.56 2.63 -5.55
CA PRO A 350 -3.06 3.03 -4.23
C PRO A 350 -2.00 3.75 -3.38
N ILE A 351 -0.82 3.13 -3.20
CA ILE A 351 0.32 3.72 -2.49
C ILE A 351 0.80 5.05 -3.08
N GLU A 352 0.66 5.26 -4.39
CA GLU A 352 1.05 6.52 -5.03
C GLU A 352 0.05 7.64 -4.68
N GLN A 353 -1.24 7.30 -4.59
CA GLN A 353 -2.31 8.19 -4.14
C GLN A 353 -2.19 8.50 -2.64
N ASP A 354 -2.00 7.47 -1.81
CA ASP A 354 -1.83 7.58 -0.36
C ASP A 354 -0.62 8.45 -0.01
N ALA A 355 0.54 8.20 -0.60
CA ALA A 355 1.74 9.01 -0.35
C ALA A 355 1.58 10.46 -0.83
N ARG A 356 0.81 10.73 -1.89
CA ARG A 356 0.55 12.10 -2.36
C ARG A 356 -0.51 12.81 -1.51
N ALA A 357 -1.46 12.08 -0.90
CA ALA A 357 -2.40 12.63 0.07
C ALA A 357 -1.69 12.98 1.39
N LYS A 358 -0.85 12.06 1.89
CA LYS A 358 0.03 12.28 3.04
C LYS A 358 0.94 13.50 2.79
N LEU A 359 1.59 13.61 1.63
CA LEU A 359 2.37 14.80 1.24
C LEU A 359 1.53 16.08 1.17
N LEU A 360 0.30 16.03 0.66
CA LEU A 360 -0.58 17.20 0.56
C LEU A 360 -0.95 17.74 1.94
N TYR A 361 -1.23 16.84 2.89
CA TYR A 361 -1.46 17.17 4.29
C TYR A 361 -0.23 17.87 4.89
N PHE A 362 0.96 17.27 4.81
CA PHE A 362 2.18 17.90 5.36
C PHE A 362 2.51 19.25 4.71
N ARG A 363 2.13 19.47 3.44
CA ARG A 363 2.32 20.74 2.73
C ARG A 363 1.27 21.82 3.05
N ARG A 364 0.15 21.48 3.69
CA ARG A 364 -0.97 22.43 3.94
C ARG A 364 -1.42 22.52 5.40
N GLY A 365 -1.07 21.55 6.23
CA GLY A 365 -1.54 21.39 7.60
C GLY A 365 -3.04 21.09 7.71
N THR A 366 -3.47 20.85 8.95
CA THR A 366 -4.86 21.13 9.36
C THR A 366 -5.09 22.65 9.33
N LYS A 367 -6.33 23.08 9.06
CA LYS A 367 -6.81 24.46 9.25
C LYS A 367 -8.00 24.45 10.20
#